data_AF-A0A850R209-F1
#
_entry.id   AF-A0A850R209-F1
#
_cell.length_a   1.000
_cell.length_b   1.000
_cell.length_c   1.000
_cell.angle_alpha   90.00
_cell.angle_beta   90.00
_cell.angle_gamma   90.00
#
_symmetry.space_group_name_H-M   'P 1'
#
loop_
_entity.id
_entity.type
_entity.pdbx_description
1 polymer ?
#
loop_
_entity_poly.entity_id
_entity_poly.type
_entity_poly.pdbx_seq_one_letter_code
_entity_poly.pdbx_strand_id
1 'polypeptide(L)'
;MNQDTKRLVDEAMRDFRRTGRKQFRKRQFNALCGLLNDIFDNEPQCRGQVQSIGFRQLTGYYRRYSHLKLETLVSRWRVLCVLFKKIGMNEPIHPGAVLKVEKL
;
A
#
# COMPACT_ATOMS: atom_id res chain seq x y z
N MET A 1 9.29 -0.89 -8.17
CA MET A 1 8.22 -0.36 -9.05
C MET A 1 8.75 -0.14 -10.45
N ASN A 2 7.99 -0.46 -11.49
CA ASN A 2 8.35 -0.07 -12.87
C ASN A 2 8.02 1.42 -13.12
N GLN A 3 8.53 1.98 -14.23
CA GLN A 3 8.41 3.42 -14.52
C GLN A 3 6.95 3.87 -14.72
N ASP A 4 6.16 3.08 -15.42
CA ASP A 4 4.74 3.38 -15.69
C ASP A 4 3.93 3.41 -14.40
N THR A 5 4.16 2.44 -13.52
CA THR A 5 3.51 2.37 -12.21
C THR A 5 3.90 3.54 -11.33
N LYS A 6 5.18 3.93 -11.34
CA LYS A 6 5.62 5.11 -10.60
C LYS A 6 4.87 6.36 -11.07
N ARG A 7 4.74 6.54 -12.38
CA ARG A 7 4.02 7.68 -12.99
C ARG A 7 2.54 7.68 -12.60
N LEU A 8 1.88 6.53 -12.71
CA LEU A 8 0.48 6.33 -12.30
C LEU A 8 0.27 6.70 -10.82
N VAL A 9 1.11 6.18 -9.93
CA VAL A 9 1.03 6.45 -8.49
C VAL A 9 1.27 7.94 -8.19
N ASP A 10 2.26 8.55 -8.84
CA ASP A 10 2.58 9.97 -8.68
C ASP A 10 1.42 10.88 -9.10
N GLU A 11 0.73 10.53 -10.20
CA GLU A 11 -0.42 11.25 -10.72
C GLU A 11 -1.66 11.06 -9.83
N ALA A 12 -2.01 9.82 -9.51
CA ALA A 12 -3.16 9.49 -8.67
C ALA A 12 -3.07 10.13 -7.27
N MET A 13 -1.85 10.25 -6.73
CA MET A 13 -1.59 10.81 -5.40
C MET A 13 -1.20 12.29 -5.41
N ARG A 14 -1.29 12.98 -6.56
CA ARG A 14 -0.89 14.39 -6.69
C ARG A 14 -1.67 15.30 -5.72
N ASP A 15 -2.99 15.20 -5.70
CA ASP A 15 -3.84 16.03 -4.82
C ASP A 15 -3.65 15.68 -3.35
N PHE A 16 -3.52 14.38 -3.04
CA PHE A 16 -3.24 13.91 -1.69
C PHE A 16 -1.96 14.54 -1.13
N ARG A 17 -0.91 14.68 -1.96
CA ARG A 17 0.35 15.29 -1.56
C ARG A 17 0.26 16.81 -1.36
N ARG A 18 -0.69 17.48 -2.03
CA ARG A 18 -0.88 18.94 -1.96
C ARG A 18 -1.81 19.37 -0.82
N THR A 19 -2.59 18.44 -0.26
CA THR A 19 -3.62 18.74 0.74
C THR A 19 -3.18 18.46 2.18
N GLY A 20 -3.46 19.40 3.09
CA GLY A 20 -3.10 19.28 4.50
C GLY A 20 -1.61 19.52 4.78
N ARG A 21 -1.09 18.95 5.88
CA ARG A 21 0.31 19.18 6.30
C ARG A 21 1.29 18.48 5.36
N LYS A 22 2.00 19.26 4.53
CA LYS A 22 2.93 18.78 3.48
C LYS A 22 3.93 17.72 3.95
N GLN A 23 4.60 17.93 5.09
CA GLN A 23 5.59 16.97 5.60
C GLN A 23 4.95 15.63 5.97
N PHE A 24 3.77 15.66 6.59
CA PHE A 24 3.04 14.46 6.97
C PHE A 24 2.59 13.67 5.73
N ARG A 25 2.01 14.35 4.73
CA ARG A 25 1.62 13.71 3.46
C ARG A 25 2.80 13.13 2.69
N LYS A 26 3.94 13.82 2.69
CA LYS A 26 5.18 13.30 2.09
C LYS A 26 5.62 11.99 2.77
N ARG A 27 5.58 11.92 4.11
CA ARG A 27 5.89 10.68 4.85
C ARG A 27 4.90 9.56 4.50
N GLN A 28 3.61 9.86 4.45
CA GLN A 28 2.56 8.89 4.06
C GLN A 28 2.75 8.36 2.63
N PHE A 29 3.06 9.24 1.68
CA PHE A 29 3.34 8.85 0.30
C PHE A 29 4.60 7.99 0.19
N ASN A 30 5.68 8.36 0.88
CA ASN A 30 6.90 7.55 0.89
C ASN A 30 6.64 6.16 1.50
N ALA A 31 5.82 6.07 2.55
CA ALA A 31 5.42 4.80 3.14
C ALA A 31 4.59 3.94 2.16
N LEU A 32 3.71 4.56 1.38
CA LEU A 32 3.00 3.89 0.29
C LEU A 32 3.98 3.33 -0.76
N CYS A 33 4.92 4.16 -1.26
CA CYS A 33 5.91 3.71 -2.22
C CYS A 33 6.78 2.56 -1.67
N GLY A 34 7.16 2.64 -0.39
CA GLY A 34 7.89 1.57 0.30
C GLY A 34 7.10 0.27 0.38
N LEU A 35 5.81 0.35 0.73
CA LEU A 35 4.90 -0.80 0.72
C LEU A 35 4.80 -1.44 -0.67
N LEU A 36 4.62 -0.63 -1.72
CA LEU A 36 4.49 -1.13 -3.09
C LEU A 36 5.78 -1.81 -3.55
N ASN A 37 6.94 -1.20 -3.29
CA ASN A 37 8.23 -1.80 -3.61
C ASN A 37 8.43 -3.12 -2.88
N ASP A 38 8.16 -3.20 -1.56
CA ASP A 38 8.28 -4.46 -0.83
C ASP A 38 7.41 -5.57 -1.43
N ILE A 39 6.17 -5.25 -1.81
CA ILE A 39 5.31 -6.21 -2.50
C ILE A 39 5.96 -6.68 -3.80
N PHE A 40 6.46 -5.77 -4.63
CA PHE A 40 7.06 -6.13 -5.91
C PHE A 40 8.39 -6.88 -5.78
N ASP A 41 9.15 -6.61 -4.73
CA ASP A 41 10.42 -7.29 -4.45
C ASP A 41 10.19 -8.74 -3.97
N ASN A 42 9.08 -9.00 -3.28
CA ASN A 42 8.73 -10.33 -2.77
C ASN A 42 7.75 -11.11 -3.65
N GLU A 43 7.10 -10.46 -4.62
CA GLU A 43 6.10 -11.06 -5.51
C GLU A 43 6.43 -10.71 -6.98
N PRO A 44 7.49 -11.30 -7.57
CA PRO A 44 7.98 -10.92 -8.91
C PRO A 44 6.93 -11.05 -10.02
N GLN A 45 5.95 -11.93 -9.85
CA GLN A 45 4.84 -12.12 -10.78
C GLN A 45 3.96 -10.87 -10.93
N CYS A 46 4.01 -9.93 -9.98
CA CYS A 46 3.33 -8.64 -10.06
C CYS A 46 3.97 -7.69 -11.09
N ARG A 47 5.20 -7.99 -11.56
CA ARG A 47 5.93 -7.21 -12.59
C ARG A 47 6.00 -5.70 -12.32
N GLY A 48 5.93 -5.32 -11.05
CA GLY A 48 5.92 -3.93 -10.64
C GLY A 48 4.64 -3.16 -10.97
N GLN A 49 3.52 -3.82 -11.31
CA GLN A 49 2.24 -3.21 -11.69
C GLN A 49 1.27 -3.17 -10.51
N VAL A 50 0.75 -1.99 -10.14
CA VAL A 50 -0.18 -1.84 -9.00
C VAL A 50 -1.47 -2.64 -9.18
N GLN A 51 -1.98 -2.75 -10.41
CA GLN A 51 -3.20 -3.49 -10.71
C GLN A 51 -3.11 -4.99 -10.40
N SER A 52 -1.90 -5.53 -10.30
CA SER A 52 -1.67 -6.94 -9.94
C SER A 52 -1.70 -7.20 -8.42
N ILE A 53 -1.80 -6.15 -7.60
CA ILE A 53 -1.82 -6.27 -6.15
C ILE A 53 -3.24 -6.60 -5.69
N GLY A 54 -3.44 -7.84 -5.24
CA GLY A 54 -4.68 -8.32 -4.66
C GLY A 54 -4.52 -8.84 -3.24
N PHE A 55 -5.50 -9.64 -2.81
CA PHE A 55 -5.56 -10.22 -1.46
C PHE A 55 -4.28 -10.97 -1.08
N ARG A 56 -3.75 -11.81 -1.97
CA ARG A 56 -2.57 -12.65 -1.71
C ARG A 56 -1.33 -11.81 -1.40
N GLN A 57 -1.05 -10.81 -2.23
CA GLN A 57 0.11 -9.93 -2.09
C GLN A 57 0.04 -9.12 -0.79
N LEU A 58 -1.14 -8.57 -0.49
CA LEU A 58 -1.35 -7.80 0.74
C LEU A 58 -1.27 -8.67 1.99
N THR A 59 -1.78 -9.91 1.92
CA THR A 59 -1.63 -10.89 3.00
C THR A 59 -0.15 -11.19 3.26
N GLY A 60 0.64 -11.46 2.21
CA GLY A 60 2.08 -11.68 2.32
C GLY A 60 2.80 -10.49 2.94
N TYR A 61 2.48 -9.27 2.48
CA TYR A 61 3.02 -8.03 3.05
C TYR A 61 2.71 -7.90 4.54
N TYR A 62 1.45 -8.02 4.95
CA TYR A 62 1.08 -7.85 6.36
C TYR A 62 1.70 -8.91 7.26
N ARG A 63 1.84 -10.16 6.79
CA ARG A 63 2.53 -11.22 7.53
C ARG A 63 4.02 -10.92 7.72
N ARG A 64 4.73 -10.47 6.69
CA ARG A 64 6.15 -10.07 6.82
C ARG A 64 6.36 -8.93 7.82
N TYR A 65 5.38 -8.03 7.90
CA TYR A 65 5.40 -6.89 8.81
C TYR A 65 4.53 -7.07 10.07
N SER A 66 4.24 -8.31 10.47
CA SER A 66 3.42 -8.62 11.66
C SER A 66 4.05 -8.15 12.98
N HIS A 67 5.38 -7.96 12.99
CA HIS A 67 6.14 -7.39 14.10
C HIS A 67 5.85 -5.89 14.32
N LEU A 68 5.29 -5.18 13.33
CA LEU A 68 4.88 -3.79 13.49
C LEU A 68 3.56 -3.70 14.24
N LYS A 69 3.36 -2.60 14.98
CA LYS A 69 2.07 -2.33 15.62
C LYS A 69 0.96 -2.25 14.57
N LEU A 70 -0.22 -2.81 14.89
CA LEU A 70 -1.38 -2.77 14.00
C LEU A 70 -1.74 -1.34 13.56
N GLU A 71 -1.64 -0.36 14.45
CA GLU A 71 -1.87 1.07 14.13
C GLU A 71 -0.97 1.60 12.98
N THR A 72 0.27 1.09 12.90
CA THR A 72 1.23 1.45 11.86
C THR A 72 0.79 0.86 10.53
N LEU A 73 0.37 -0.41 10.52
CA LEU A 73 -0.14 -1.07 9.33
C LEU A 73 -1.45 -0.45 8.84
N VAL A 74 -2.36 -0.11 9.76
CA VAL A 74 -3.61 0.60 9.46
C VAL A 74 -3.32 1.97 8.83
N SER A 75 -2.32 2.68 9.33
CA SER A 75 -1.91 3.97 8.75
C SER A 75 -1.41 3.83 7.31
N ARG A 76 -0.68 2.75 6.99
CA ARG A 76 -0.27 2.44 5.61
C ARG A 76 -1.46 2.03 4.74
N TRP A 77 -2.32 1.16 5.26
CA TRP A 77 -3.54 0.70 4.59
C TRP A 77 -4.45 1.86 4.20
N ARG A 78 -4.68 2.84 5.08
CA ARG A 78 -5.50 4.03 4.76
C ARG A 78 -4.99 4.80 3.53
N VAL A 79 -3.68 4.92 3.38
CA VAL A 79 -3.07 5.61 2.22
C VAL A 79 -3.20 4.76 0.97
N LEU A 80 -3.10 3.43 1.11
CA LEU A 80 -3.35 2.49 0.02
C LEU A 80 -4.82 2.55 -0.46
N CYS A 81 -5.80 2.66 0.44
CA CYS A 81 -7.21 2.85 0.07
C CYS A 81 -7.41 4.11 -0.79
N VAL A 82 -6.71 5.21 -0.48
CA VAL A 82 -6.76 6.43 -1.30
C VAL A 82 -6.25 6.15 -2.72
N LEU A 83 -5.11 5.47 -2.85
CA LEU A 83 -4.57 5.09 -4.15
C LEU A 83 -5.56 4.19 -4.92
N PHE A 84 -6.01 3.10 -4.30
CA PHE A 84 -6.88 2.10 -4.94
C PHE A 84 -8.18 2.74 -5.42
N LYS A 85 -8.81 3.60 -4.60
CA LYS A 85 -9.98 4.38 -5.00
C LYS A 85 -9.70 5.27 -6.21
N LYS A 86 -8.55 5.96 -6.24
CA LYS A 86 -8.19 6.88 -7.35
C LYS A 86 -7.96 6.17 -8.68
N ILE A 87 -7.53 4.91 -8.65
CA ILE A 87 -7.27 4.10 -9.85
C ILE A 87 -8.38 3.09 -10.17
N GLY A 88 -9.54 3.18 -9.49
CA GLY A 88 -10.70 2.33 -9.77
C GLY A 88 -10.59 0.89 -9.27
N MET A 89 -9.72 0.62 -8.28
CA MET A 89 -9.61 -0.69 -7.64
C MET A 89 -10.51 -0.79 -6.40
N ASN A 90 -10.93 -2.01 -6.07
CA ASN A 90 -11.67 -2.32 -4.84
C ASN A 90 -10.83 -2.01 -3.59
N GLU A 91 -11.46 -1.78 -2.45
CA GLU A 91 -10.75 -1.52 -1.19
C GLU A 91 -9.79 -2.68 -0.85
N PRO A 92 -8.52 -2.39 -0.49
CA PRO A 92 -7.56 -3.43 -0.14
C PRO A 92 -7.92 -4.10 1.19
N ILE A 93 -7.56 -5.37 1.36
CA ILE A 93 -7.81 -6.07 2.63
C ILE A 93 -7.17 -5.35 3.82
N HIS A 94 -7.95 -5.24 4.90
CA HIS A 94 -7.52 -4.60 6.13
C HIS A 94 -6.50 -5.48 6.88
N PRO A 95 -5.38 -4.93 7.39
CA PRO A 95 -4.34 -5.71 8.08
C PRO A 95 -4.87 -6.46 9.30
N GLY A 96 -5.82 -5.88 10.02
CA GLY A 96 -6.46 -6.54 11.16
C GLY A 96 -7.30 -7.78 10.78
N ALA A 97 -7.79 -7.88 9.54
CA ALA A 97 -8.47 -9.09 9.08
C ALA A 97 -7.47 -10.22 8.80
N VAL A 98 -6.24 -9.89 8.40
CA VAL A 98 -5.17 -10.86 8.14
C VAL A 98 -4.53 -11.33 9.44
N LEU A 99 -4.17 -10.40 10.32
CA LEU A 99 -3.38 -10.70 11.53
C LEU A 99 -4.20 -11.28 12.69
N LYS A 100 -5.54 -11.20 12.65
CA LYS A 100 -6.40 -11.86 13.64
C LYS A 100 -6.47 -13.39 13.46
N VAL A 101 -6.17 -13.89 12.26
CA VAL A 101 -6.30 -15.32 11.91
C VAL A 101 -5.18 -16.17 12.55
N GLU A 102 -4.10 -15.56 13.06
CA GLU A 102 -2.97 -16.26 13.68
C GLU A 102 -3.03 -16.34 15.22
N LYS A 103 -4.09 -15.81 15.85
CA LYS A 103 -4.29 -15.89 17.32
C LYS A 103 -5.29 -16.99 17.75
N LEU A 104 -5.67 -17.88 16.83
CA LEU A 104 -6.47 -19.08 17.07
C LEU A 104 -5.60 -20.31 16.78
#